data_AF-A0A8J9TWT1-F1
#
_entry.id   AF-A0A8J9TWT1-F1
#
_cell.length_a   1.000
_cell.length_b   1.000
_cell.length_c   1.000
_cell.angle_alpha   90.00
_cell.angle_beta   90.00
_cell.angle_gamma   90.00
#
_symmetry.space_group_name_H-M   'P 1'
#
loop_
_entity.id
_entity.type
_entity.pdbx_description
1 polymer ?
#
loop_
_entity_poly.entity_id
_entity_poly.type
_entity_poly.pdbx_seq_one_letter_code
_entity_poly.pdbx_strand_id
1 'polypeptide(L)'
;MTNFGVSRDLIDDTIFGKIVPGVGLTLVVGNIYYSWQAVRLTTLHGRQYTAQPYGLNTVGIFAFIFNIIYPVYFTSVDAVGPSEAFLTAYKVAIAANFITGLLSVVFGIIGPTLLRMIPPAALLVPIAGIGFSFLGLEQLTTTLAAP
;
A
#
# COMPACT_ATOMS: atom_id res chain seq x y z
N MET A 1 10.86 13.63 -16.76
CA MET A 1 11.74 13.81 -15.59
C MET A 1 12.49 12.51 -15.34
N THR A 2 13.75 12.40 -15.77
CA THR A 2 14.49 11.13 -15.77
C THR A 2 15.25 10.94 -14.44
N ASN A 3 14.67 10.11 -13.57
CA ASN A 3 15.29 9.42 -12.43
C ASN A 3 15.83 10.23 -11.25
N PHE A 4 15.61 11.55 -11.16
CA PHE A 4 16.12 12.37 -10.04
C PHE A 4 17.64 12.19 -9.78
N GLY A 5 18.42 11.83 -10.81
CA GLY A 5 19.86 11.55 -10.68
C GLY A 5 20.21 10.14 -10.17
N VAL A 6 19.25 9.24 -10.01
CA VAL A 6 19.44 7.83 -9.62
C VAL A 6 19.76 6.97 -10.85
N SER A 7 20.71 6.03 -10.71
CA SER A 7 21.05 5.08 -11.78
C SER A 7 19.86 4.19 -12.14
N ARG A 8 19.61 4.00 -13.44
CA ARG A 8 18.53 3.12 -13.94
C ARG A 8 18.73 1.68 -13.49
N ASP A 9 19.95 1.18 -13.57
CA ASP A 9 20.26 -0.20 -13.20
C ASP A 9 19.93 -0.48 -11.72
N LEU A 10 20.14 0.51 -10.84
CA LEU A 10 19.80 0.41 -9.42
C LEU A 10 18.28 0.36 -9.19
N ILE A 11 17.54 1.17 -9.94
CA ILE A 11 16.08 1.19 -9.89
C ILE A 11 15.54 -0.17 -10.37
N ASP A 12 16.02 -0.64 -11.52
CA ASP A 12 15.57 -1.88 -12.15
C ASP A 12 15.91 -3.10 -11.28
N ASP A 13 17.13 -3.18 -10.71
CA ASP A 13 17.49 -4.23 -9.75
C ASP A 13 16.57 -4.23 -8.53
N THR A 14 16.25 -3.04 -8.00
CA THR A 14 15.39 -2.94 -6.83
C THR A 14 13.94 -3.33 -7.16
N ILE A 15 13.40 -2.85 -8.28
CA ILE A 15 12.02 -3.13 -8.67
C ILE A 15 11.85 -4.59 -9.08
N PHE A 16 12.59 -5.04 -10.08
CA PHE A 16 12.42 -6.37 -10.66
C PHE A 16 13.10 -7.46 -9.83
N GLY A 17 14.19 -7.15 -9.15
CA GLY A 17 14.91 -8.12 -8.31
C GLY A 17 14.33 -8.29 -6.90
N LYS A 18 13.69 -7.25 -6.33
CA LYS A 18 13.25 -7.28 -4.93
C LYS A 18 11.75 -7.02 -4.76
N ILE A 19 11.20 -5.97 -5.37
CA ILE A 19 9.80 -5.56 -5.15
C ILE A 19 8.83 -6.51 -5.83
N VAL A 20 8.94 -6.69 -7.15
CA VAL A 20 8.04 -7.54 -7.96
C VAL A 20 7.95 -8.98 -7.43
N PRO A 21 9.06 -9.70 -7.19
CA PRO A 21 8.98 -11.06 -6.65
C PRO A 21 8.38 -11.10 -5.24
N GLY A 22 8.66 -10.11 -4.39
CA GLY A 22 8.07 -10.01 -3.06
C GLY A 22 6.55 -9.79 -3.10
N VAL A 23 6.08 -8.93 -4.00
CA VAL A 23 4.65 -8.70 -4.24
C VAL A 23 3.98 -9.98 -4.76
N GLY A 24 4.59 -10.64 -5.76
CA GLY A 24 4.07 -11.89 -6.31
C GLY A 24 3.89 -12.98 -5.25
N LEU A 25 4.90 -13.19 -4.41
CA LEU A 25 4.83 -14.15 -3.30
C LEU A 25 3.70 -13.78 -2.32
N THR A 26 3.58 -12.50 -1.96
CA THR A 26 2.55 -12.02 -1.03
C THR A 26 1.14 -12.26 -1.58
N LEU A 27 0.92 -12.02 -2.87
CA LEU A 27 -0.37 -12.27 -3.51
C LEU A 27 -0.74 -13.76 -3.51
N VAL A 28 0.22 -14.65 -3.79
CA VAL A 28 -0.02 -16.10 -3.75
C VAL A 28 -0.38 -16.54 -2.34
N VAL A 29 0.44 -16.15 -1.34
CA VAL A 29 0.19 -16.51 0.07
C VAL A 29 -1.15 -15.96 0.56
N GLY A 30 -1.47 -14.71 0.24
CA GLY A 30 -2.73 -14.07 0.64
C GLY A 30 -3.96 -14.76 0.04
N ASN A 31 -3.91 -15.12 -1.25
CA ASN A 31 -5.04 -15.80 -1.90
C ASN A 31 -5.21 -17.24 -1.40
N ILE A 32 -4.12 -17.96 -1.11
CA ILE A 32 -4.20 -19.28 -0.45
C ILE A 32 -4.86 -19.15 0.93
N TYR A 33 -4.46 -18.15 1.71
CA TYR A 33 -5.01 -17.91 3.04
C TYR A 33 -6.51 -17.58 2.99
N TYR A 34 -6.94 -16.68 2.10
CA TYR A 34 -8.35 -16.34 1.93
C TYR A 34 -9.18 -17.52 1.39
N SER A 35 -8.62 -18.33 0.49
CA SER A 35 -9.26 -19.55 0.01
C SER A 35 -9.47 -20.56 1.16
N TRP A 36 -8.45 -20.74 1.99
CA TRP A 36 -8.55 -21.59 3.19
C TRP A 36 -9.59 -21.08 4.19
N GLN A 37 -9.66 -19.76 4.43
CA GLN A 37 -10.69 -19.16 5.28
C GLN A 37 -12.10 -19.41 4.74
N ALA A 38 -12.31 -19.27 3.43
CA ALA A 38 -13.61 -19.51 2.80
C ALA A 38 -14.07 -20.98 2.99
N VAL A 39 -13.15 -21.95 2.79
CA VAL A 39 -13.43 -23.37 3.04
C VAL A 39 -13.74 -23.62 4.52
N ARG A 40 -12.93 -23.09 5.44
CA ARG A 40 -13.12 -23.24 6.88
C ARG A 40 -14.45 -22.67 7.36
N LEU A 41 -14.86 -21.51 6.85
CA LEU A 41 -16.14 -20.90 7.22
C LEU A 41 -17.34 -21.68 6.64
N THR A 42 -17.18 -22.24 5.44
CA THR A 42 -18.19 -23.08 4.79
C THR A 42 -18.46 -24.35 5.58
N THR A 43 -17.42 -25.04 6.05
CA THR A 43 -17.58 -26.24 6.87
C THR A 43 -18.14 -25.93 8.26
N LEU A 44 -17.75 -24.80 8.86
CA LEU A 44 -18.20 -24.42 10.21
C LEU A 44 -19.68 -24.00 10.27
N HIS A 45 -20.19 -23.30 9.25
CA HIS A 45 -21.56 -22.76 9.27
C HIS A 45 -22.53 -23.48 8.31
N GLY A 46 -22.06 -24.47 7.54
CA GLY A 46 -22.91 -25.25 6.63
C GLY A 46 -23.48 -24.46 5.45
N ARG A 47 -22.91 -23.30 5.11
CA ARG A 47 -23.31 -22.47 3.96
C ARG A 47 -22.10 -22.10 3.11
N GLN A 48 -22.30 -21.96 1.80
CA GLN A 48 -21.22 -21.59 0.88
C GLN A 48 -20.69 -20.18 1.17
N TYR A 49 -19.37 -20.04 1.28
CA TYR A 49 -18.66 -18.76 1.32
C TYR A 49 -17.68 -18.67 0.16
N THR A 50 -17.53 -17.48 -0.40
CA THR A 50 -16.57 -17.18 -1.47
C THR A 50 -15.34 -16.50 -0.90
N ALA A 51 -14.17 -16.84 -1.42
CA ALA A 51 -12.93 -16.15 -1.08
C ALA A 51 -12.93 -14.76 -1.74
N GLN A 52 -12.66 -13.72 -0.95
CA GLN A 52 -12.35 -12.42 -1.50
C GLN A 52 -10.98 -12.51 -2.20
N PRO A 53 -10.75 -11.85 -3.36
CA PRO A 53 -9.41 -11.77 -3.92
C PRO A 53 -8.51 -10.95 -2.99
N TYR A 54 -7.32 -11.48 -2.69
CA TYR A 54 -6.30 -10.72 -1.97
C TYR A 54 -5.58 -9.80 -2.96
N GLY A 55 -5.44 -8.52 -2.59
CA GLY A 55 -4.86 -7.48 -3.44
C GLY A 55 -4.05 -6.45 -2.66
N LEU A 56 -3.46 -5.52 -3.39
CA LEU A 56 -2.68 -4.41 -2.82
C LEU A 56 -3.58 -3.25 -2.41
N ASN A 57 -3.17 -2.54 -1.35
CA ASN A 57 -3.86 -1.34 -0.89
C ASN A 57 -3.43 -0.12 -1.72
N THR A 58 -4.16 0.17 -2.80
CA THR A 58 -3.86 1.30 -3.69
C THR A 58 -3.94 2.65 -2.98
N VAL A 59 -4.96 2.84 -2.14
CA VAL A 59 -5.19 4.12 -1.44
C VAL A 59 -4.08 4.40 -0.43
N GLY A 60 -3.62 3.37 0.29
CA GLY A 60 -2.52 3.47 1.25
C GLY A 60 -1.18 3.79 0.59
N ILE A 61 -0.95 3.37 -0.65
CA ILE A 61 0.30 3.63 -1.36
C ILE A 61 0.54 5.14 -1.53
N PHE A 62 -0.50 5.93 -1.85
CA PHE A 62 -0.35 7.40 -1.97
C PHE A 62 0.10 8.04 -0.67
N ALA A 63 -0.47 7.62 0.47
CA ALA A 63 -0.05 8.10 1.77
C ALA A 63 1.44 7.79 2.03
N PHE A 64 1.89 6.57 1.70
CA PHE A 64 3.29 6.16 1.83
C PHE A 64 4.22 6.94 0.92
N ILE A 65 3.85 7.14 -0.36
CA ILE A 65 4.67 7.87 -1.31
C ILE A 65 4.86 9.30 -0.83
N PHE A 66 3.78 10.03 -0.54
CA PHE A 66 3.85 11.46 -0.25
C PHE A 66 4.26 11.80 1.18
N ASN A 67 3.90 10.98 2.17
CA ASN A 67 4.19 11.29 3.59
C ASN A 67 5.44 10.59 4.13
N ILE A 68 5.97 9.58 3.44
CA ILE A 68 7.12 8.81 3.93
C ILE A 68 8.26 8.84 2.91
N ILE A 69 8.05 8.27 1.72
CA ILE A 69 9.12 8.09 0.73
C ILE A 69 9.62 9.45 0.22
N TYR A 70 8.70 10.33 -0.18
CA TYR A 70 9.01 11.67 -0.69
C TYR A 70 9.83 12.50 0.30
N PRO A 71 9.37 12.77 1.54
CA PRO A 71 10.15 13.58 2.47
C PRO A 71 11.49 12.93 2.80
N VAL A 72 11.55 11.62 3.03
CA VAL A 72 12.81 10.92 3.36
C VAL A 72 13.83 11.03 2.23
N TYR A 73 13.38 10.92 0.98
CA TYR A 73 14.27 11.06 -0.18
C TYR A 73 14.84 12.48 -0.27
N PHE A 74 13.98 13.51 -0.24
CA PHE A 74 14.41 14.89 -0.43
C PHE A 74 15.17 15.47 0.77
N THR A 75 14.97 14.95 1.99
CA THR A 75 15.81 15.33 3.14
C THR A 75 17.19 14.67 3.10
N SER A 76 17.31 13.52 2.43
CA SER A 76 18.57 12.74 2.41
C SER A 76 19.40 13.01 1.16
N VAL A 77 18.79 13.45 0.06
CA VAL A 77 19.47 13.62 -1.24
C VAL A 77 20.64 14.60 -1.18
N ASP A 78 20.50 15.70 -0.43
CA ASP A 78 21.56 16.71 -0.29
C ASP A 78 22.74 16.22 0.57
N ALA A 79 22.51 15.24 1.45
CA ALA A 79 23.50 14.75 2.41
C ALA A 79 24.31 13.54 1.88
N VAL A 80 23.65 12.60 1.21
CA VAL A 80 24.25 11.30 0.82
C VAL A 80 24.20 11.04 -0.70
N GLY A 81 23.59 11.95 -1.45
CA GLY A 81 23.43 11.83 -2.90
C GLY A 81 22.22 10.98 -3.33
N PRO A 82 21.83 11.06 -4.63
CA PRO A 82 20.56 10.49 -5.11
C PRO A 82 20.42 8.97 -4.94
N SER A 83 21.47 8.21 -5.24
CA SER A 83 21.41 6.73 -5.22
C SER A 83 21.28 6.17 -3.80
N GLU A 84 21.99 6.74 -2.83
CA GLU A 84 21.92 6.31 -1.43
C GLU A 84 20.64 6.82 -0.75
N ALA A 85 20.18 8.03 -1.10
CA ALA A 85 18.88 8.54 -0.66
C ALA A 85 17.72 7.64 -1.12
N PHE A 86 17.78 7.12 -2.35
CA PHE A 86 16.79 6.16 -2.86
C PHE A 86 16.76 4.88 -2.02
N LEU A 87 17.93 4.27 -1.76
CA LEU A 87 18.01 3.04 -0.95
C LEU A 87 17.57 3.27 0.49
N THR A 88 17.85 4.45 1.05
CA THR A 88 17.42 4.85 2.39
C THR A 88 15.90 4.98 2.44
N ALA A 89 15.30 5.70 1.49
CA ALA A 89 13.86 5.83 1.39
C ALA A 89 13.17 4.47 1.20
N TYR A 90 13.74 3.58 0.39
CA TYR A 90 13.24 2.21 0.21
C TYR A 90 13.25 1.40 1.52
N LYS A 91 14.36 1.43 2.28
CA LYS A 91 14.47 0.74 3.57
C LYS A 91 13.48 1.29 4.60
N VAL A 92 13.35 2.61 4.68
CA VAL A 92 12.40 3.27 5.59
C VAL A 92 10.96 2.92 5.22
N ALA A 93 10.63 2.88 3.93
CA ALA A 93 9.30 2.48 3.46
C ALA A 93 8.95 1.04 3.85
N ILE A 94 9.89 0.09 3.71
CA ILE A 94 9.68 -1.30 4.13
C ILE A 94 9.46 -1.37 5.65
N ALA A 95 10.29 -0.68 6.44
CA ALA A 95 10.15 -0.67 7.89
C ALA A 95 8.81 -0.07 8.34
N ALA A 96 8.41 1.06 7.74
CA ALA A 96 7.12 1.69 8.00
C ALA A 96 5.95 0.79 7.61
N ASN A 97 6.05 0.06 6.50
CA ASN A 97 5.02 -0.87 6.06
C ASN A 97 4.90 -2.07 7.02
N PHE A 98 6.03 -2.58 7.51
CA PHE A 98 6.04 -3.65 8.50
C PHE A 98 5.37 -3.21 9.82
N ILE A 99 5.69 -2.02 10.32
CA ILE A 99 5.08 -1.45 11.53
C ILE A 99 3.57 -1.26 11.32
N THR A 100 3.16 -0.72 10.16
CA THR A 100 1.75 -0.56 9.81
C THR A 100 1.01 -1.90 9.79
N GLY A 101 1.64 -2.95 9.25
CA GLY A 101 1.10 -4.31 9.28
C GLY A 101 0.93 -4.83 10.71
N LEU A 102 1.92 -4.65 11.57
CA LEU A 102 1.85 -5.06 12.97
C LEU A 102 0.72 -4.32 13.72
N LEU A 103 0.63 -3.00 13.53
CA LEU A 103 -0.46 -2.20 14.10
C LEU A 103 -1.82 -2.67 13.59
N SER A 104 -1.92 -3.04 12.32
CA SER A 104 -3.17 -3.56 11.73
C SER A 104 -3.60 -4.88 12.36
N VAL A 105 -2.66 -5.76 12.69
CA VAL A 105 -2.96 -7.01 13.43
C VAL A 105 -3.47 -6.70 14.84
N VAL A 106 -2.83 -5.76 15.55
CA VAL A 106 -3.23 -5.35 16.90
C VAL A 106 -4.61 -4.69 16.89
N PHE A 107 -4.83 -3.71 16.02
CA PHE A 107 -6.11 -3.01 15.92
C PHE A 107 -7.21 -3.87 15.30
N GLY A 108 -6.88 -4.90 14.51
CA GLY A 108 -7.83 -5.84 13.94
C GLY A 108 -8.67 -6.56 14.99
N ILE A 109 -8.14 -6.74 16.20
CA ILE A 109 -8.88 -7.33 17.34
C ILE A 109 -9.98 -6.39 17.82
N ILE A 110 -9.73 -5.07 17.80
CA ILE A 110 -10.67 -4.03 18.25
C ILE A 110 -11.65 -3.64 17.13
N GLY A 111 -11.31 -3.95 15.87
CA GLY A 111 -12.09 -3.63 14.67
C GLY A 111 -13.59 -3.93 14.77
N PRO A 112 -14.03 -5.15 15.15
CA PRO A 112 -15.45 -5.48 15.25
C PRO A 112 -16.22 -4.62 16.25
N THR A 113 -15.58 -4.22 17.35
CA THR A 113 -16.18 -3.34 18.36
C THR A 113 -16.33 -1.93 17.80
N LEU A 114 -15.30 -1.43 17.12
CA LEU A 114 -15.31 -0.10 16.52
C LEU A 114 -16.38 0.01 15.42
N LEU A 115 -16.52 -1.02 14.58
CA LEU A 115 -17.53 -1.09 13.53
C LEU A 115 -18.97 -1.12 14.06
N ARG A 116 -19.21 -1.52 15.32
CA ARG A 116 -20.53 -1.46 15.96
C ARG A 116 -20.87 -0.07 16.47
N MET A 117 -19.87 0.76 16.77
CA MET A 117 -20.05 2.11 17.32
C MET A 117 -20.08 3.17 16.22
N ILE A 118 -19.34 2.97 15.13
CA ILE A 118 -19.21 3.94 14.05
C ILE A 118 -20.29 3.71 12.98
N PRO A 119 -21.05 4.75 12.57
CA PRO A 119 -22.03 4.62 11.49
C PRO A 119 -21.33 4.34 10.14
N PRO A 120 -21.89 3.49 9.26
CA PRO A 120 -21.27 3.14 7.97
C PRO A 120 -20.88 4.33 7.10
N ALA A 121 -21.67 5.41 7.14
CA ALA A 121 -21.36 6.64 6.42
C ALA A 121 -19.99 7.25 6.81
N ALA A 122 -19.63 7.21 8.11
CA ALA A 122 -18.36 7.73 8.59
C ALA A 122 -17.15 6.90 8.11
N LEU A 123 -17.34 5.62 7.77
CA LEU A 123 -16.29 4.76 7.22
C LEU A 123 -16.08 4.99 5.72
N LEU A 124 -17.14 5.34 4.99
CA LEU A 124 -17.09 5.55 3.54
C LEU A 124 -16.54 6.92 3.15
N VAL A 125 -16.76 7.94 3.97
CA VAL A 125 -16.32 9.33 3.68
C VAL A 125 -14.80 9.43 3.49
N PRO A 126 -13.94 8.85 4.36
CA PRO A 126 -12.49 8.90 4.14
C PRO A 126 -12.05 8.19 2.86
N ILE A 127 -12.63 7.02 2.55
CA ILE A 127 -12.28 6.25 1.34
C ILE A 127 -12.67 7.03 0.09
N ALA A 128 -13.88 7.61 0.08
CA ALA A 128 -14.34 8.47 -1.00
C ALA A 128 -13.46 9.72 -1.15
N GLY A 129 -13.11 10.39 -0.04
CA GLY A 129 -12.25 11.56 -0.04
C GLY A 129 -10.88 11.28 -0.66
N ILE A 130 -10.20 10.23 -0.21
CA ILE A 130 -8.88 9.88 -0.75
C ILE A 130 -8.99 9.45 -2.22
N GLY A 131 -10.04 8.71 -2.58
CA GLY A 131 -10.32 8.37 -3.98
C GLY A 131 -10.52 9.60 -4.87
N PHE A 132 -11.35 10.56 -4.44
CA PHE A 132 -11.56 11.80 -5.19
C PHE A 132 -10.29 12.64 -5.30
N SER A 133 -9.53 12.79 -4.21
CA SER A 133 -8.31 13.60 -4.20
C SER A 133 -7.20 13.03 -5.09
N PHE A 134 -6.87 11.74 -4.93
CA PHE A 134 -5.69 11.15 -5.59
C PHE A 134 -6.02 10.43 -6.91
N LEU A 135 -7.21 9.84 -7.04
CA LEU A 135 -7.59 9.13 -8.27
C LEU A 135 -8.36 10.01 -9.25
N GLY A 136 -9.15 10.96 -8.75
CA GLY A 136 -9.96 11.87 -9.57
C GLY A 136 -9.23 13.16 -9.93
N LEU A 137 -9.02 14.02 -8.93
CA LEU A 137 -8.49 15.37 -9.12
C LEU A 137 -7.09 15.38 -9.72
N GLU A 138 -6.17 14.55 -9.21
CA GLU A 138 -4.79 14.47 -9.72
C GLU A 138 -4.74 14.13 -11.23
N GLN A 139 -5.59 13.19 -11.69
CA GLN A 139 -5.65 12.81 -13.09
C GLN A 139 -6.29 13.90 -13.95
N LEU A 140 -7.33 14.57 -13.43
CA LEU A 140 -7.98 15.69 -14.10
C LEU A 140 -7.04 16.88 -14.26
N THR A 141 -6.30 17.25 -13.22
CA THR A 141 -5.34 18.37 -13.28
C THR A 141 -4.23 18.08 -14.29
N THR A 142 -3.73 16.85 -14.33
CA THR A 142 -2.70 16.46 -15.30
C THR A 142 -3.22 16.52 -16.73
N THR A 143 -4.49 16.16 -16.95
CA THR A 143 -5.14 16.22 -18.28
C THR A 143 -5.43 17.66 -18.72
N LEU A 144 -5.89 18.52 -17.81
CA LEU A 144 -6.19 19.93 -18.12
C LEU A 144 -4.93 20.79 -18.27
N ALA A 145 -3.83 20.40 -17.62
CA ALA A 145 -2.53 21.03 -17.76
C ALA A 145 -1.73 20.51 -18.97
N ALA A 146 -2.21 19.45 -19.64
CA ALA A 146 -1.64 19.01 -20.90
C ALA A 146 -1.97 20.04 -22.00
N PRO A 147 -0.98 20.47 -22.80
CA PRO A 147 -1.16 21.49 -23.84
C PRO A 147 -2.07 21.02 -24.99
#